data_AF-F6I0T6-F1
#
_entry.id   AF-F6I0T6-F1
#
_cell.length_a   1.000
_cell.length_b   1.000
_cell.length_c   1.000
_cell.angle_alpha   90.00
_cell.angle_beta   90.00
_cell.angle_gamma   90.00
#
_symmetry.space_group_name_H-M   'P 1'
#
loop_
_entity.id
_entity.type
_entity.pdbx_description
1 polymer ?
#
loop_
_entity_poly.entity_id
_entity_poly.type
_entity_poly.pdbx_seq_one_letter_code
_entity_poly.pdbx_strand_id
1 'polypeptide(L)'
;MDALFVNTSLSRLKLSPKPTSLSPLPSLPLHSLHLRPARRFNLTVSQKQFEETEEVLKDEVFDSYNEDESYGEVNKIIGSRAAEGGKGMEYLIEWKDGHVPTWVPARYVAGDVVAEYESPWWTAAKKADDAALKALLESGDGRDVDAVDENGRTALLFAAGLGSEACVQILADAGADLNHRDNGGGGLTALHMAAGYVKPGVARLLIQLGADPEAEDDRGRTPLDLAREMLRATPKGNPMQFARRLGLENVVRVLEEAIFEYAEVQEIMERRGKGQNLEYLVKWKDGSDNEWVKAGLIAEELVRDFEAGLEYAVAQGVMGKRTGDDGNMEYLVKWTDIDEATWEPEENVDPDLIKAFEENGAADLGAHVEGGS
;
A
#
# COMPACT_ATOMS: atom_id res chain seq x y z
N MET A 1 51.64 -38.18 -10.06
CA MET A 1 51.97 -37.36 -8.86
C MET A 1 50.82 -36.40 -8.66
N ASP A 2 49.69 -36.78 -8.06
CA ASP A 2 49.49 -37.36 -6.70
C ASP A 2 49.82 -36.30 -5.62
N ALA A 3 49.00 -36.03 -4.59
CA ALA A 3 47.75 -36.64 -4.12
C ALA A 3 46.85 -35.52 -3.50
N LEU A 4 45.52 -35.55 -3.63
CA LEU A 4 44.57 -36.11 -2.66
C LEU A 4 45.00 -36.02 -1.18
N PHE A 5 44.22 -35.28 -0.36
CA PHE A 5 43.69 -35.84 0.90
C PHE A 5 42.34 -35.24 1.30
N VAL A 6 41.50 -36.13 1.82
CA VAL A 6 40.03 -36.09 1.97
C VAL A 6 39.75 -37.04 3.16
N ASN A 7 38.91 -36.80 4.17
CA ASN A 7 37.72 -35.93 4.33
C ASN A 7 37.45 -35.66 5.85
N THR A 8 36.25 -35.14 6.20
CA THR A 8 35.44 -35.49 7.41
C THR A 8 35.92 -35.02 8.80
N SER A 9 35.10 -34.81 9.83
CA SER A 9 33.64 -34.91 10.08
C SER A 9 33.30 -34.07 11.35
N LEU A 10 32.07 -33.76 11.77
CA LEU A 10 30.94 -34.67 12.05
C LEU A 10 29.59 -33.92 12.05
N SER A 11 28.57 -34.60 11.55
CA SER A 11 27.16 -34.27 11.69
C SER A 11 26.54 -34.86 12.98
N ARG A 12 25.74 -34.04 13.68
CA ARG A 12 24.53 -34.42 14.43
C ARG A 12 23.56 -33.25 14.18
N LEU A 13 22.33 -33.46 13.72
CA LEU A 13 21.26 -34.21 14.39
C LEU A 13 20.44 -35.07 13.42
N LYS A 14 19.87 -36.18 13.94
CA LYS A 14 18.88 -37.01 13.24
C LYS A 14 17.46 -36.48 13.49
N LEU A 15 16.61 -36.50 12.47
CA LEU A 15 15.16 -36.68 12.63
C LEU A 15 14.57 -37.48 11.45
N SER A 16 13.63 -38.36 11.76
CA SER A 16 12.69 -39.05 10.86
C SER A 16 11.53 -39.59 11.70
N PRO A 17 10.36 -39.97 11.12
CA PRO A 17 9.82 -39.68 9.78
C PRO A 17 8.44 -38.94 9.79
N LYS A 18 7.93 -38.59 8.59
CA LYS A 18 6.52 -38.21 8.30
C LYS A 18 5.56 -39.42 8.55
N PRO A 19 4.22 -39.27 8.70
CA PRO A 19 3.27 -38.49 7.87
C PRO A 19 2.29 -37.59 8.68
N THR A 20 1.44 -36.70 8.11
CA THR A 20 0.35 -36.96 7.14
C THR A 20 -0.17 -35.70 6.46
N SER A 21 -0.58 -35.84 5.19
CA SER A 21 -1.52 -35.02 4.39
C SER A 21 -1.65 -33.51 4.67
N LEU A 22 -1.07 -32.70 3.78
CA LEU A 22 -1.74 -31.51 3.25
C LEU A 22 -1.70 -31.61 1.71
N SER A 23 -2.82 -31.29 1.07
CA SER A 23 -3.01 -31.35 -0.38
C SER A 23 -2.08 -30.40 -1.14
N PRO A 24 -1.64 -30.76 -2.37
CA PRO A 24 -0.94 -29.79 -3.22
C PRO A 24 -1.88 -28.63 -3.56
N LEU A 25 -1.37 -27.40 -3.43
CA LEU A 25 -1.97 -26.23 -4.06
C LEU A 25 -1.90 -26.40 -5.59
N PRO A 26 -2.89 -25.91 -6.35
CA PRO A 26 -2.78 -25.90 -7.80
C PRO A 26 -1.59 -25.04 -8.23
N SER A 27 -0.73 -25.61 -9.07
CA SER A 27 0.36 -24.89 -9.72
C SER A 27 -0.23 -23.95 -10.78
N LEU A 28 -0.37 -22.66 -10.43
CA LEU A 28 -0.67 -21.62 -11.41
C LEU A 28 0.57 -21.37 -12.29
N PRO A 29 0.43 -21.29 -13.62
CA PRO A 29 1.54 -20.95 -14.51
C PRO A 29 1.94 -19.48 -14.33
N LEU A 30 3.24 -19.22 -14.21
CA LEU A 30 3.82 -17.88 -14.03
C LEU A 30 4.01 -17.17 -15.37
N HIS A 31 2.93 -16.75 -16.02
CA HIS A 31 2.97 -15.92 -17.23
C HIS A 31 2.00 -14.72 -17.10
N SER A 32 2.28 -13.60 -17.78
CA SER A 32 1.44 -12.40 -18.00
C SER A 32 1.30 -11.28 -16.92
N LEU A 33 2.01 -11.30 -15.78
CA LEU A 33 1.80 -10.31 -14.69
C LEU A 33 2.58 -8.97 -14.84
N HIS A 34 1.92 -7.82 -14.65
CA HIS A 34 2.58 -6.48 -14.63
C HIS A 34 1.91 -5.42 -13.68
N LEU A 35 2.72 -4.61 -12.95
CA LEU A 35 2.28 -3.53 -12.01
C LEU A 35 1.53 -2.34 -12.65
N ARG A 36 0.25 -2.13 -12.30
CA ARG A 36 -0.55 -0.92 -12.57
C ARG A 36 -1.16 -0.34 -11.27
N PRO A 37 -1.66 0.90 -11.19
CA PRO A 37 -2.27 1.43 -9.96
C PRO A 37 -3.47 0.61 -9.46
N ALA A 38 -3.52 0.36 -8.15
CA ALA A 38 -4.55 -0.46 -7.51
C ALA A 38 -5.91 0.26 -7.49
N ARG A 39 -6.96 -0.41 -8.00
CA ARG A 39 -8.30 0.18 -8.10
C ARG A 39 -9.01 0.26 -6.74
N ARG A 40 -8.79 1.35 -6.02
CA ARG A 40 -9.62 1.72 -4.85
C ARG A 40 -10.89 2.43 -5.30
N PHE A 41 -12.04 1.99 -4.77
CA PHE A 41 -13.29 2.73 -4.94
C PHE A 41 -13.25 4.01 -4.12
N ASN A 42 -13.02 5.14 -4.79
CA ASN A 42 -13.17 6.45 -4.16
C ASN A 42 -14.65 6.66 -3.79
N LEU A 43 -14.95 6.57 -2.49
CA LEU A 43 -16.21 7.02 -1.92
C LEU A 43 -16.22 8.56 -1.92
N THR A 44 -16.53 9.14 -3.08
CA THR A 44 -16.66 10.59 -3.24
C THR A 44 -17.87 11.07 -2.45
N VAL A 45 -17.65 11.57 -1.24
CA VAL A 45 -18.67 12.32 -0.51
C VAL A 45 -18.96 13.58 -1.30
N SER A 46 -20.14 13.63 -1.92
CA SER A 46 -20.58 14.80 -2.70
C SER A 46 -20.83 15.97 -1.74
N GLN A 47 -19.83 16.83 -1.61
CA GLN A 47 -19.92 18.08 -0.87
C GLN A 47 -20.89 19.01 -1.62
N LYS A 48 -22.14 19.07 -1.16
CA LYS A 48 -23.13 19.98 -1.73
C LYS A 48 -22.65 21.42 -1.56
N GLN A 49 -22.48 22.11 -2.68
CA GLN A 49 -22.40 23.56 -2.71
C GLN A 49 -23.68 24.12 -2.07
N PHE A 50 -23.51 24.96 -1.06
CA PHE A 50 -24.48 25.96 -0.68
C PHE A 50 -23.90 27.31 -1.10
N GLU A 51 -24.53 27.94 -2.07
CA GLU A 51 -24.20 29.32 -2.46
C GLU A 51 -24.63 30.31 -1.38
N GLU A 52 -23.97 31.47 -1.40
CA GLU A 52 -24.17 32.58 -0.49
C GLU A 52 -25.62 33.07 -0.44
N THR A 53 -26.08 33.37 0.77
CA THR A 53 -26.98 34.50 1.00
C THR A 53 -26.39 35.38 2.09
N GLU A 54 -25.71 36.45 1.69
CA GLU A 54 -25.64 37.66 2.51
C GLU A 54 -27.06 38.21 2.77
N GLU A 55 -27.17 39.17 3.70
CA GLU A 55 -28.41 39.78 4.22
C GLU A 55 -29.29 38.87 5.11
N VAL A 56 -28.94 38.75 6.40
CA VAL A 56 -29.71 39.45 7.47
C VAL A 56 -28.75 39.89 8.58
N LEU A 57 -28.21 41.11 8.48
CA LEU A 57 -27.71 41.83 9.65
C LEU A 57 -28.84 42.70 10.19
N LYS A 58 -29.49 42.26 11.28
CA LYS A 58 -30.11 43.12 12.32
C LYS A 58 -30.67 42.32 13.49
N ASP A 59 -30.33 42.81 14.68
CA ASP A 59 -31.17 42.81 15.88
C ASP A 59 -31.66 41.45 16.41
N GLU A 60 -30.72 40.57 16.79
CA GLU A 60 -30.94 39.78 18.01
C GLU A 60 -30.24 40.48 19.19
N VAL A 61 -31.01 40.66 20.26
CA VAL A 61 -30.65 41.51 21.40
C VAL A 61 -29.55 40.84 22.20
N PHE A 62 -28.40 41.51 22.24
CA PHE A 62 -27.27 41.13 23.07
C PHE A 62 -27.54 41.57 24.52
N ASP A 63 -28.32 40.76 25.24
CA ASP A 63 -28.69 41.02 26.63
C ASP A 63 -27.45 41.01 27.54
N SER A 64 -27.08 42.21 27.99
CA SER A 64 -26.14 42.52 29.09
C SER A 64 -24.94 41.57 29.29
N TYR A 65 -23.78 41.91 28.72
CA TYR A 65 -22.53 41.56 29.38
C TYR A 65 -22.46 42.27 30.74
N ASN A 66 -22.44 41.50 31.83
CA ASN A 66 -22.01 41.99 33.12
C ASN A 66 -20.48 42.03 33.16
N GLU A 67 -19.89 43.22 33.25
CA GLU A 67 -18.43 43.38 33.46
C GLU A 67 -17.95 42.84 34.83
N ASP A 68 -18.88 42.45 35.71
CA ASP A 68 -18.62 41.89 37.04
C ASP A 68 -18.45 40.35 37.06
N GLU A 69 -18.57 39.65 35.91
CA GLU A 69 -18.31 38.21 35.84
C GLU A 69 -16.79 37.91 35.91
N SER A 70 -16.30 37.89 37.14
CA SER A 70 -15.00 37.31 37.51
C SER A 70 -14.97 35.85 37.06
N TYR A 71 -14.36 35.59 35.90
CA TYR A 71 -14.11 34.24 35.38
C TYR A 71 -13.60 33.33 36.51
N GLY A 72 -14.33 32.23 36.72
CA GLY A 72 -14.12 31.33 37.84
C GLY A 72 -12.69 30.81 37.94
N GLU A 73 -12.23 30.49 39.14
CA GLU A 73 -10.95 29.82 39.29
C GLU A 73 -11.03 28.43 38.64
N VAL A 74 -10.13 28.17 37.68
CA VAL A 74 -9.98 26.85 37.04
C VAL A 74 -9.64 25.80 38.11
N ASN A 75 -10.43 24.73 38.19
CA ASN A 75 -10.12 23.58 39.05
C ASN A 75 -9.18 22.61 38.33
N LYS A 76 -9.59 22.14 37.15
CA LYS A 76 -8.82 21.28 36.26
C LYS A 76 -9.41 21.25 34.85
N ILE A 77 -8.61 20.80 33.89
CA ILE A 77 -9.07 20.42 32.54
C ILE A 77 -9.63 18.98 32.61
N ILE A 78 -10.79 18.75 31.98
CA ILE A 78 -11.49 17.46 31.93
C ILE A 78 -11.87 17.03 30.50
N GLY A 79 -11.27 17.67 29.50
CA GLY A 79 -11.51 17.42 28.07
C GLY A 79 -10.64 18.31 27.21
N SER A 80 -10.28 17.84 26.02
CA SER A 80 -9.67 18.67 24.97
C SER A 80 -10.33 18.40 23.63
N ARG A 81 -10.26 19.38 22.72
CA ARG A 81 -10.68 19.23 21.32
C ARG A 81 -9.94 20.23 20.43
N ALA A 82 -9.78 19.91 19.14
CA ALA A 82 -9.41 20.90 18.13
C ALA A 82 -10.40 22.09 18.13
N ALA A 83 -9.86 23.31 18.07
CA ALA A 83 -10.66 24.53 18.04
C ALA A 83 -11.43 24.70 16.72
N GLU A 84 -12.57 25.39 16.77
CA GLU A 84 -13.42 25.62 15.60
C GLU A 84 -12.64 26.41 14.52
N GLY A 85 -12.46 25.81 13.33
CA GLY A 85 -11.58 26.33 12.27
C GLY A 85 -10.15 25.79 12.28
N GLY A 86 -9.82 24.78 13.09
CA GLY A 86 -8.59 23.98 13.00
C GLY A 86 -7.30 24.68 13.45
N LYS A 87 -7.41 25.82 14.17
CA LYS A 87 -6.27 26.63 14.60
C LYS A 87 -6.18 26.71 16.13
N GLY A 88 -5.62 25.64 16.71
CA GLY A 88 -5.35 25.52 18.15
C GLY A 88 -6.28 24.55 18.86
N MET A 89 -6.22 24.56 20.19
CA MET A 89 -6.97 23.68 21.07
C MET A 89 -8.00 24.44 21.91
N GLU A 90 -9.09 23.78 22.23
CA GLU A 90 -10.04 24.14 23.29
C GLU A 90 -10.00 23.10 24.40
N TYR A 91 -10.24 23.55 25.63
CA TYR A 91 -10.23 22.71 26.82
C TYR A 91 -11.56 22.80 27.55
N LEU A 92 -12.09 21.67 28.00
CA LEU A 92 -13.27 21.62 28.85
C LEU A 92 -12.83 21.85 30.30
N ILE A 93 -13.27 22.96 30.87
CA ILE A 93 -12.84 23.42 32.20
C ILE A 93 -13.86 23.03 33.25
N GLU A 94 -13.41 22.34 34.31
CA GLU A 94 -14.15 22.25 35.57
C GLU A 94 -13.78 23.47 36.44
N TRP A 95 -14.79 24.18 36.96
CA TRP A 95 -14.62 25.42 37.74
C TRP A 95 -14.72 25.15 39.25
N LYS A 96 -13.91 25.82 40.07
CA LYS A 96 -13.89 25.61 41.55
C LYS A 96 -15.15 26.09 42.26
N ASP A 97 -15.83 27.07 41.69
CA ASP A 97 -17.09 27.66 42.17
C ASP A 97 -18.32 26.76 41.91
N GLY A 98 -18.16 25.68 41.15
CA GLY A 98 -19.24 24.75 40.80
C GLY A 98 -20.08 25.19 39.60
N HIS A 99 -19.62 26.17 38.81
CA HIS A 99 -20.22 26.44 37.49
C HIS A 99 -20.13 25.21 36.56
N VAL A 100 -21.09 25.12 35.63
CA VAL A 100 -21.16 24.04 34.65
C VAL A 100 -19.86 24.01 33.82
N PRO A 101 -19.29 22.83 33.52
CA PRO A 101 -18.06 22.77 32.73
C PRO A 101 -18.23 23.37 31.34
N THR A 102 -17.28 24.24 30.94
CA THR A 102 -17.37 25.04 29.72
C THR A 102 -16.15 24.83 28.84
N TRP A 103 -16.34 24.79 27.52
CA TRP A 103 -15.25 24.80 26.54
C TRP A 103 -14.62 26.19 26.46
N VAL A 104 -13.32 26.26 26.71
CA VAL A 104 -12.54 27.51 26.72
C VAL A 104 -11.34 27.36 25.79
N PRO A 105 -11.14 28.27 24.81
CA PRO A 105 -9.94 28.28 23.97
C PRO A 105 -8.65 28.41 24.78
N ALA A 106 -7.61 27.68 24.39
CA ALA A 106 -6.33 27.60 25.10
C ALA A 106 -5.74 28.97 25.52
N ARG A 107 -5.95 30.02 24.72
CA ARG A 107 -5.48 31.39 24.98
C ARG A 107 -6.06 32.06 26.24
N TYR A 108 -7.15 31.53 26.80
CA TYR A 108 -7.78 32.03 28.03
C TYR A 108 -7.51 31.15 29.25
N VAL A 109 -6.88 29.99 29.06
CA VAL A 109 -6.47 29.11 30.16
C VAL A 109 -5.03 29.43 30.54
N ALA A 110 -4.71 29.39 31.83
CA ALA A 110 -3.35 29.62 32.29
C ALA A 110 -2.39 28.55 31.72
N GLY A 111 -1.24 28.99 31.19
CA GLY A 111 -0.34 28.12 30.42
C GLY A 111 0.31 27.00 31.23
N ASP A 112 0.43 27.18 32.54
CA ASP A 112 0.83 26.13 33.50
C ASP A 112 -0.25 25.04 33.63
N VAL A 113 -1.53 25.41 33.77
CA VAL A 113 -2.65 24.44 33.81
C VAL A 113 -2.76 23.65 32.50
N VAL A 114 -2.61 24.33 31.35
CA VAL A 114 -2.53 23.64 30.05
C VAL A 114 -1.31 22.71 29.99
N ALA A 115 -0.15 23.16 30.46
CA ALA A 115 1.06 22.33 30.48
C ALA A 115 0.95 21.11 31.41
N GLU A 116 0.28 21.22 32.56
CA GLU A 116 0.02 20.07 33.45
C GLU A 116 -0.86 19.02 32.76
N TYR A 117 -1.87 19.44 32.00
CA TYR A 117 -2.71 18.53 31.22
C TYR A 117 -1.99 17.95 29.99
N GLU A 118 -1.24 18.75 29.23
CA GLU A 118 -0.64 18.35 27.95
C GLU A 118 0.72 17.64 28.09
N SER A 119 1.54 17.99 29.09
CA SER A 119 2.90 17.43 29.23
C SER A 119 2.95 15.89 29.34
N PRO A 120 2.04 15.19 30.04
CA PRO A 120 2.00 13.73 30.06
C PRO A 120 1.80 13.13 28.66
N TRP A 121 0.87 13.67 27.88
CA TRP A 121 0.54 13.25 26.53
C TRP A 121 1.74 13.40 25.59
N TRP A 122 2.32 14.60 25.52
CA TRP A 122 3.50 14.84 24.68
C TRP A 122 4.74 14.08 25.14
N THR A 123 4.87 13.80 26.44
CA THR A 123 5.95 12.96 26.97
C THR A 123 5.80 11.51 26.53
N ALA A 124 4.58 10.96 26.58
CA ALA A 124 4.29 9.61 26.13
C ALA A 124 4.50 9.47 24.61
N ALA A 125 3.93 10.39 23.82
CA ALA A 125 4.09 10.41 22.36
C ALA A 125 5.56 10.53 21.91
N LYS A 126 6.33 11.46 22.49
CA LYS A 126 7.75 11.70 22.14
C LYS A 126 8.70 10.59 22.60
N LYS A 127 8.26 9.71 23.51
CA LYS A 127 8.98 8.50 23.93
C LYS A 127 8.49 7.23 23.25
N ALA A 128 7.36 7.30 22.54
CA ALA A 128 6.59 6.15 22.09
C ALA A 128 6.25 5.16 23.22
N ASP A 129 5.76 5.71 24.34
CA ASP A 129 5.31 4.95 25.51
C ASP A 129 3.84 4.53 25.31
N ASP A 130 3.64 3.28 24.85
CA ASP A 130 2.34 2.71 24.51
C ASP A 130 1.44 2.55 25.75
N ALA A 131 2.02 2.16 26.89
CA ALA A 131 1.31 2.01 28.15
C ALA A 131 0.79 3.36 28.67
N ALA A 132 1.62 4.41 28.60
CA ALA A 132 1.22 5.75 29.03
C ALA A 132 0.17 6.36 28.09
N LEU A 133 0.32 6.24 26.76
CA LEU A 133 -0.70 6.71 25.81
C LEU A 133 -2.04 6.02 26.05
N LYS A 134 -2.04 4.69 26.21
CA LYS A 134 -3.26 3.93 26.48
C LYS A 134 -3.93 4.35 27.80
N ALA A 135 -3.17 4.49 28.88
CA ALA A 135 -3.70 4.92 30.17
C ALA A 135 -4.28 6.34 30.14
N LEU A 136 -3.73 7.24 29.32
CA LEU A 136 -4.25 8.61 29.12
C LEU A 136 -5.53 8.65 28.27
N LEU A 137 -5.71 7.71 27.34
CA LEU A 137 -6.95 7.57 26.57
C LEU A 137 -8.05 6.88 27.39
N GLU A 138 -7.69 5.93 28.26
CA GLU A 138 -8.60 5.22 29.16
C GLU A 138 -8.98 6.02 30.43
N SER A 139 -8.37 7.18 30.69
CA SER A 139 -8.62 7.95 31.94
C SER A 139 -10.02 8.55 32.04
N GLY A 140 -10.72 8.68 30.91
CA GLY A 140 -12.05 9.29 30.83
C GLY A 140 -12.05 10.82 30.78
N ASP A 141 -10.87 11.48 30.77
CA ASP A 141 -10.74 12.95 30.72
C ASP A 141 -11.00 13.55 29.32
N GLY A 142 -11.85 12.92 28.50
CA GLY A 142 -12.34 13.43 27.21
C GLY A 142 -11.26 13.99 26.28
N ARG A 143 -10.07 13.38 26.26
CA ARG A 143 -8.90 13.92 25.56
C ARG A 143 -9.00 13.65 24.06
N ASP A 144 -8.75 14.70 23.26
CA ASP A 144 -8.61 14.59 21.82
C ASP A 144 -7.36 13.77 21.45
N VAL A 145 -7.56 12.70 20.68
CA VAL A 145 -6.48 11.84 20.16
C VAL A 145 -5.66 12.57 19.08
N ASP A 146 -6.30 13.51 18.38
CA ASP A 146 -5.69 14.37 17.36
C ASP A 146 -5.35 15.77 17.91
N ALA A 147 -5.15 15.88 19.24
CA ALA A 147 -4.53 17.04 19.84
C ALA A 147 -3.19 17.35 19.15
N VAL A 148 -2.97 18.63 18.82
CA VAL A 148 -1.82 19.10 18.02
C VAL A 148 -0.82 19.91 18.85
N ASP A 149 0.48 19.77 18.54
CA ASP A 149 1.53 20.63 19.07
C ASP A 149 1.60 22.00 18.35
N GLU A 150 2.54 22.86 18.76
CA GLU A 150 2.79 24.18 18.14
C GLU A 150 3.08 24.14 16.63
N ASN A 151 3.47 22.97 16.10
CA ASN A 151 3.75 22.71 14.69
C ASN A 151 2.57 21.99 13.99
N GLY A 152 1.41 21.87 14.63
CA GLY A 152 0.27 21.14 14.11
C GLY A 152 0.46 19.62 14.06
N ARG A 153 1.35 19.03 14.87
CA ARG A 153 1.61 17.57 14.85
C ARG A 153 0.82 16.84 15.92
N THR A 154 0.12 15.78 15.55
CA THR A 154 -0.54 14.87 16.49
C THR A 154 0.43 13.83 17.06
N ALA A 155 0.00 13.10 18.09
CA ALA A 155 0.77 11.99 18.66
C ALA A 155 1.09 10.89 17.62
N LEU A 156 0.21 10.70 16.62
CA LEU A 156 0.39 9.69 15.58
C LEU A 156 1.62 9.96 14.70
N LEU A 157 1.88 11.22 14.36
CA LEU A 157 3.07 11.62 13.58
C LEU A 157 4.37 11.32 14.35
N PHE A 158 4.39 11.55 15.67
CA PHE A 158 5.53 11.18 16.53
C PHE A 158 5.70 9.66 16.61
N ALA A 159 4.63 8.91 16.88
CA ALA A 159 4.65 7.45 16.93
C ALA A 159 5.16 6.83 15.61
N ALA A 160 4.71 7.38 14.48
CA ALA A 160 5.10 6.92 13.16
C ALA A 160 6.58 7.22 12.83
N GLY A 161 7.07 8.42 13.14
CA GLY A 161 8.48 8.79 12.96
C GLY A 161 9.43 8.05 13.90
N LEU A 162 9.00 7.74 15.12
CA LEU A 162 9.76 6.91 16.07
C LEU A 162 9.74 5.42 15.68
N GLY A 163 8.70 4.97 14.96
CA GLY A 163 8.57 3.60 14.46
C GLY A 163 7.88 2.65 15.44
N SER A 164 6.98 3.15 16.28
CA SER A 164 6.26 2.32 17.26
C SER A 164 4.91 1.88 16.71
N GLU A 165 4.88 0.63 16.23
CA GLU A 165 3.66 -0.03 15.73
C GLU A 165 2.59 -0.12 16.83
N ALA A 166 2.97 -0.37 18.09
CA ALA A 166 2.04 -0.43 19.22
C ALA A 166 1.34 0.92 19.47
N CYS A 167 2.10 2.03 19.48
CA CYS A 167 1.51 3.36 19.63
C CYS A 167 0.61 3.73 18.44
N VAL A 168 1.00 3.38 17.22
CA VAL A 168 0.18 3.62 16.01
C VAL A 168 -1.14 2.85 16.09
N GLN A 169 -1.13 1.58 16.51
CA GLN A 169 -2.35 0.79 16.69
C GLN A 169 -3.26 1.42 17.77
N ILE A 170 -2.71 1.78 18.94
CA ILE A 170 -3.50 2.37 20.05
C ILE A 170 -4.17 3.68 19.64
N LEU A 171 -3.46 4.54 18.90
CA LEU A 171 -4.00 5.82 18.42
C LEU A 171 -5.06 5.61 17.34
N ALA A 172 -4.86 4.65 16.43
CA ALA A 172 -5.85 4.30 15.40
C ALA A 172 -7.11 3.66 16.00
N ASP A 173 -6.96 2.76 16.98
CA ASP A 173 -8.09 2.16 17.73
C ASP A 173 -8.89 3.21 18.51
N ALA A 174 -8.23 4.30 18.94
CA ALA A 174 -8.86 5.48 19.55
C ALA A 174 -9.45 6.48 18.55
N GLY A 175 -9.35 6.22 17.23
CA GLY A 175 -9.99 7.01 16.18
C GLY A 175 -9.16 8.15 15.58
N ALA A 176 -7.83 8.14 15.75
CA ALA A 176 -6.95 9.16 15.19
C ALA A 176 -7.02 9.27 13.65
N ASP A 177 -6.99 10.49 13.11
CA ASP A 177 -6.89 10.74 11.68
C ASP A 177 -5.52 10.32 11.14
N LEU A 178 -5.50 9.19 10.44
CA LEU A 178 -4.33 8.63 9.79
C LEU A 178 -3.74 9.53 8.68
N ASN A 179 -4.56 10.43 8.15
CA ASN A 179 -4.25 11.31 7.03
C ASN A 179 -4.00 12.77 7.48
N HIS A 180 -3.99 13.04 8.79
CA HIS A 180 -3.70 14.36 9.35
C HIS A 180 -2.37 14.90 8.82
N ARG A 181 -2.36 16.18 8.43
CA ARG A 181 -1.19 16.90 7.87
C ARG A 181 -0.59 17.86 8.88
N ASP A 182 0.73 17.85 9.07
CA ASP A 182 1.37 18.85 9.93
C ASP A 182 1.37 20.27 9.35
N ASN A 183 1.06 21.26 10.20
CA ASN A 183 1.10 22.69 9.82
C ASN A 183 2.53 23.27 9.90
N GLY A 184 3.51 22.48 10.32
CA GLY A 184 4.91 22.84 10.56
C GLY A 184 5.76 23.08 9.30
N GLY A 185 5.13 23.51 8.20
CA GLY A 185 5.79 23.85 6.92
C GLY A 185 6.12 22.64 6.03
N GLY A 186 5.40 21.52 6.21
CA GLY A 186 5.59 20.32 5.42
C GLY A 186 4.30 19.69 4.88
N GLY A 187 3.18 19.77 5.59
CA GLY A 187 1.96 19.05 5.23
C GLY A 187 2.11 17.53 5.38
N LEU A 188 3.04 17.10 6.24
CA LEU A 188 3.46 15.70 6.32
C LEU A 188 2.44 14.87 7.09
N THR A 189 2.08 13.72 6.54
CA THR A 189 1.20 12.72 7.17
C THR A 189 1.99 11.68 7.97
N ALA A 190 1.30 10.82 8.72
CA ALA A 190 1.93 9.70 9.42
C ALA A 190 2.75 8.78 8.48
N LEU A 191 2.27 8.54 7.25
CA LEU A 191 3.01 7.77 6.24
C LEU A 191 4.28 8.48 5.76
N HIS A 192 4.26 9.80 5.61
CA HIS A 192 5.48 10.58 5.31
C HIS A 192 6.52 10.48 6.43
N MET A 193 6.08 10.54 7.70
CA MET A 193 6.96 10.35 8.85
C MET A 193 7.57 8.94 8.83
N ALA A 194 6.75 7.89 8.64
CA ALA A 194 7.22 6.51 8.54
C ALA A 194 8.23 6.34 7.37
N ALA A 195 8.00 6.97 6.23
CA ALA A 195 8.88 6.91 5.07
C ALA A 195 10.22 7.64 5.32
N GLY A 196 10.18 8.90 5.76
CA GLY A 196 11.36 9.73 5.98
C GLY A 196 12.29 9.21 7.10
N TYR A 197 11.70 8.64 8.16
CA TYR A 197 12.42 8.01 9.27
C TYR A 197 12.68 6.50 9.07
N VAL A 198 12.34 5.96 7.90
CA VAL A 198 12.71 4.60 7.46
C VAL A 198 12.10 3.49 8.36
N LYS A 199 10.77 3.53 8.52
CA LYS A 199 9.98 2.66 9.39
C LYS A 199 9.03 1.76 8.58
N PRO A 200 9.52 0.71 7.90
CA PRO A 200 8.70 -0.11 7.00
C PRO A 200 7.59 -0.92 7.70
N GLY A 201 7.74 -1.27 8.98
CA GLY A 201 6.71 -1.94 9.75
C GLY A 201 5.51 -1.04 10.03
N VAL A 202 5.75 0.17 10.57
CA VAL A 202 4.74 1.24 10.69
C VAL A 202 4.11 1.59 9.35
N ALA A 203 4.88 1.73 8.27
CA ALA A 203 4.32 2.04 6.95
C ALA A 203 3.32 0.97 6.49
N ARG A 204 3.63 -0.32 6.71
CA ARG A 204 2.71 -1.43 6.44
C ARG A 204 1.46 -1.36 7.31
N LEU A 205 1.62 -1.07 8.61
CA LEU A 205 0.52 -0.98 9.56
C LEU A 205 -0.44 0.16 9.19
N LEU A 206 0.07 1.37 8.91
CA LEU A 206 -0.74 2.52 8.50
C LEU A 206 -1.56 2.21 7.23
N ILE A 207 -0.96 1.54 6.23
CA ILE A 207 -1.67 1.10 5.02
C ILE A 207 -2.77 0.08 5.35
N GLN A 208 -2.50 -0.87 6.25
CA GLN A 208 -3.50 -1.86 6.71
C GLN A 208 -4.67 -1.23 7.47
N LEU A 209 -4.41 -0.14 8.20
CA LEU A 209 -5.42 0.64 8.93
C LEU A 209 -6.21 1.60 8.02
N GLY A 210 -5.84 1.72 6.74
CA GLY A 210 -6.57 2.53 5.75
C GLY A 210 -6.02 3.94 5.53
N ALA A 211 -4.79 4.24 5.96
CA ALA A 211 -4.11 5.47 5.58
C ALA A 211 -3.95 5.58 4.06
N ASP A 212 -4.02 6.81 3.53
CA ASP A 212 -3.90 7.09 2.10
C ASP A 212 -2.42 7.12 1.67
N PRO A 213 -1.96 6.17 0.82
CA PRO A 213 -0.58 6.15 0.35
C PRO A 213 -0.30 7.21 -0.73
N GLU A 214 -1.32 7.83 -1.32
CA GLU A 214 -1.21 8.85 -2.38
C GLU A 214 -1.33 10.29 -1.83
N ALA A 215 -1.56 10.47 -0.52
CA ALA A 215 -1.65 11.79 0.09
C ALA A 215 -0.37 12.61 -0.15
N GLU A 216 -0.47 13.80 -0.75
CA GLU A 216 0.68 14.65 -1.09
C GLU A 216 1.09 15.58 0.06
N ASP A 217 2.40 15.80 0.27
CA ASP A 217 2.92 16.86 1.14
C ASP A 217 2.76 18.27 0.50
N ASP A 218 3.13 19.34 1.21
CA ASP A 218 3.03 20.73 0.69
C ASP A 218 3.95 21.03 -0.52
N ARG A 219 4.76 20.05 -0.94
CA ARG A 219 5.63 20.12 -2.12
C ARG A 219 5.12 19.24 -3.26
N GLY A 220 3.93 18.64 -3.14
CA GLY A 220 3.36 17.73 -4.13
C GLY A 220 4.08 16.38 -4.19
N ARG A 221 4.66 15.91 -3.08
CA ARG A 221 5.33 14.60 -3.01
C ARG A 221 4.46 13.62 -2.24
N THR A 222 4.32 12.40 -2.75
CA THR A 222 3.75 11.29 -1.97
C THR A 222 4.77 10.71 -0.97
N PRO A 223 4.35 9.89 0.01
CA PRO A 223 5.26 9.09 0.83
C PRO A 223 6.22 8.22 0.00
N LEU A 224 5.77 7.73 -1.16
CA LEU A 224 6.57 6.92 -2.07
C LEU A 224 7.65 7.76 -2.77
N ASP A 225 7.31 8.98 -3.21
CA ASP A 225 8.27 9.89 -3.81
C ASP A 225 9.31 10.36 -2.80
N LEU A 226 8.90 10.67 -1.58
CA LEU A 226 9.81 10.97 -0.47
C LEU A 226 10.77 9.81 -0.21
N ALA A 227 10.28 8.57 -0.14
CA ALA A 227 11.12 7.39 0.06
C ALA A 227 12.12 7.18 -1.10
N ARG A 228 11.66 7.37 -2.35
CA ARG A 228 12.49 7.28 -3.57
C ARG A 228 13.52 8.41 -3.67
N GLU A 229 13.19 9.63 -3.28
CA GLU A 229 14.11 10.78 -3.20
C GLU A 229 15.23 10.50 -2.19
N MET A 230 14.84 10.09 -0.97
CA MET A 230 15.78 9.75 0.11
C MET A 230 16.67 8.56 -0.25
N LEU A 231 16.16 7.57 -0.97
CA LEU A 231 16.94 6.42 -1.44
C LEU A 231 17.99 6.84 -2.48
N ARG A 232 17.64 7.73 -3.43
CA ARG A 232 18.59 8.29 -4.41
C ARG A 232 19.67 9.14 -3.73
N ALA A 233 19.31 9.91 -2.70
CA ALA A 233 20.23 10.76 -1.94
C ALA A 233 21.18 9.97 -1.02
N THR A 234 20.86 8.73 -0.65
CA THR A 234 21.64 7.95 0.32
C THR A 234 22.94 7.39 -0.31
N PRO A 235 24.14 7.70 0.22
CA PRO A 235 25.41 7.26 -0.37
C PRO A 235 25.60 5.74 -0.40
N LYS A 236 26.02 5.20 -1.54
CA LYS A 236 26.18 3.75 -1.77
C LYS A 236 27.43 3.13 -1.14
N GLY A 237 28.48 3.92 -0.89
CA GLY A 237 29.81 3.42 -0.51
C GLY A 237 30.07 3.18 0.99
N ASN A 238 29.12 3.49 1.88
CA ASN A 238 29.32 3.36 3.33
C ASN A 238 28.48 2.20 3.90
N PRO A 239 29.09 1.18 4.54
CA PRO A 239 28.35 0.09 5.21
C PRO A 239 27.32 0.57 6.23
N MET A 240 27.57 1.69 6.92
CA MET A 240 26.62 2.26 7.88
C MET A 240 25.36 2.84 7.21
N GLN A 241 25.44 3.18 5.91
CA GLN A 241 24.30 3.60 5.10
C GLN A 241 23.63 2.43 4.36
N PHE A 242 24.24 1.23 4.35
CA PHE A 242 23.64 0.03 3.75
C PHE A 242 22.30 -0.31 4.42
N ALA A 243 22.27 -0.31 5.76
CA ALA A 243 21.04 -0.58 6.52
C ALA A 243 19.95 0.47 6.25
N ARG A 244 20.33 1.76 6.09
CA ARG A 244 19.39 2.84 5.74
C ARG A 244 18.79 2.62 4.35
N ARG A 245 19.60 2.25 3.35
CA ARG A 245 19.10 1.93 2.02
C ARG A 245 18.18 0.72 2.02
N LEU A 246 18.56 -0.38 2.67
CA LEU A 246 17.71 -1.57 2.76
C LEU A 246 16.37 -1.28 3.46
N GLY A 247 16.38 -0.40 4.47
CA GLY A 247 15.15 0.09 5.09
C GLY A 247 14.29 0.93 4.14
N LEU A 248 14.90 1.83 3.37
CA LEU A 248 14.20 2.65 2.36
C LEU A 248 13.67 1.80 1.19
N GLU A 249 14.44 0.84 0.71
CA GLU A 249 14.03 -0.16 -0.28
C GLU A 249 12.82 -0.97 0.21
N ASN A 250 12.78 -1.33 1.50
CA ASN A 250 11.61 -1.98 2.11
C ASN A 250 10.39 -1.05 2.26
N VAL A 251 10.58 0.24 2.58
CA VAL A 251 9.50 1.23 2.60
C VAL A 251 8.92 1.42 1.20
N VAL A 252 9.79 1.61 0.20
CA VAL A 252 9.41 1.74 -1.22
C VAL A 252 8.60 0.53 -1.66
N ARG A 253 9.07 -0.69 -1.39
CA ARG A 253 8.32 -1.92 -1.71
C ARG A 253 6.95 -1.98 -1.03
N VAL A 254 6.84 -1.59 0.25
CA VAL A 254 5.56 -1.60 0.97
C VAL A 254 4.55 -0.62 0.39
N LEU A 255 5.01 0.56 -0.05
CA LEU A 255 4.18 1.55 -0.71
C LEU A 255 3.85 1.10 -2.15
N GLU A 256 4.80 0.54 -2.89
CA GLU A 256 4.57 -0.02 -4.22
C GLU A 256 3.58 -1.19 -4.21
N GLU A 257 3.63 -2.08 -3.21
CA GLU A 257 2.64 -3.15 -2.97
C GLU A 257 1.23 -2.62 -2.63
N ALA A 258 1.12 -1.38 -2.16
CA ALA A 258 -0.14 -0.76 -1.74
C ALA A 258 -0.76 0.16 -2.80
N ILE A 259 0.10 0.71 -3.67
CA ILE A 259 -0.24 1.64 -4.76
C ILE A 259 -0.39 0.88 -6.08
N PHE A 260 0.38 -0.19 -6.33
CA PHE A 260 0.36 -0.94 -7.59
C PHE A 260 -0.04 -2.41 -7.40
N GLU A 261 -0.96 -2.88 -8.24
CA GLU A 261 -1.40 -4.27 -8.38
C GLU A 261 -0.81 -4.91 -9.65
N TYR A 262 -0.54 -6.23 -9.62
CA TYR A 262 -0.20 -6.96 -10.84
C TYR A 262 -1.49 -7.27 -11.64
N ALA A 263 -1.50 -6.94 -12.93
CA ALA A 263 -2.60 -7.20 -13.86
C ALA A 263 -2.12 -8.00 -15.08
N GLU A 264 -3.04 -8.76 -15.68
CA GLU A 264 -2.77 -9.59 -16.86
C GLU A 264 -2.90 -8.77 -18.15
N VAL A 265 -1.81 -8.71 -18.92
CA VAL A 265 -1.78 -8.13 -20.26
C VAL A 265 -2.47 -9.09 -21.24
N GLN A 266 -3.38 -8.56 -22.06
CA GLN A 266 -3.96 -9.31 -23.18
C GLN A 266 -3.05 -9.23 -24.41
N GLU A 267 -2.57 -8.04 -24.74
CA GLU A 267 -1.90 -7.74 -26.01
C GLU A 267 -1.06 -6.47 -25.87
N ILE A 268 0.11 -6.43 -26.52
CA ILE A 268 0.84 -5.18 -26.76
C ILE A 268 0.51 -4.72 -28.19
N MET A 269 -0.06 -3.53 -28.31
CA MET A 269 -0.59 -3.01 -29.58
C MET A 269 0.40 -2.14 -30.35
N GLU A 270 1.08 -1.24 -29.64
CA GLU A 270 1.97 -0.25 -30.25
C GLU A 270 3.22 -0.03 -29.38
N ARG A 271 4.26 0.58 -29.96
CA ARG A 271 5.44 1.07 -29.23
C ARG A 271 5.76 2.51 -29.57
N ARG A 272 6.24 3.27 -28.60
CA ARG A 272 6.70 4.66 -28.76
C ARG A 272 7.95 4.94 -27.93
N GLY A 273 8.64 6.02 -28.28
CA GLY A 273 9.84 6.45 -27.58
C GLY A 273 11.05 5.53 -27.80
N LYS A 274 12.11 5.74 -27.02
CA LYS A 274 13.40 5.03 -27.13
C LYS A 274 14.12 5.01 -25.77
N GLY A 275 14.93 3.98 -25.51
CA GLY A 275 15.76 3.88 -24.32
C GLY A 275 14.93 3.85 -23.03
N GLN A 276 15.26 4.69 -22.04
CA GLN A 276 14.53 4.77 -20.77
C GLN A 276 13.09 5.33 -20.91
N ASN A 277 12.76 5.95 -22.04
CA ASN A 277 11.43 6.44 -22.37
C ASN A 277 10.76 5.55 -23.43
N LEU A 278 11.15 4.27 -23.52
CA LEU A 278 10.46 3.27 -24.34
C LEU A 278 9.18 2.86 -23.62
N GLU A 279 8.05 3.02 -24.31
CA GLU A 279 6.71 2.75 -23.82
C GLU A 279 5.93 1.94 -24.84
N TYR A 280 5.06 1.06 -24.36
CA TYR A 280 4.19 0.21 -25.16
C TYR A 280 2.73 0.49 -24.82
N LEU A 281 1.86 0.45 -25.81
CA LEU A 281 0.41 0.55 -25.60
C LEU A 281 -0.11 -0.84 -25.23
N VAL A 282 -0.55 -0.98 -23.98
CA VAL A 282 -0.99 -2.24 -23.39
C VAL A 282 -2.51 -2.30 -23.39
N LYS A 283 -3.05 -3.44 -23.84
CA LYS A 283 -4.47 -3.80 -23.75
C LYS A 283 -4.67 -4.81 -22.64
N TRP A 284 -5.65 -4.58 -21.77
CA TRP A 284 -5.84 -5.36 -20.56
C TRP A 284 -6.85 -6.47 -20.73
N LYS A 285 -6.55 -7.63 -20.14
CA LYS A 285 -7.44 -8.81 -20.19
C LYS A 285 -8.74 -8.62 -19.39
N ASP A 286 -8.74 -7.70 -18.42
CA ASP A 286 -9.93 -7.33 -17.65
C ASP A 286 -10.86 -6.31 -18.35
N GLY A 287 -10.53 -5.92 -19.59
CA GLY A 287 -11.33 -4.97 -20.38
C GLY A 287 -11.17 -3.51 -19.96
N SER A 288 -10.15 -3.18 -19.17
CA SER A 288 -9.79 -1.78 -18.85
C SER A 288 -9.26 -1.02 -20.07
N ASP A 289 -9.37 0.31 -20.02
CA ASP A 289 -8.84 1.20 -21.05
C ASP A 289 -7.34 0.97 -21.33
N ASN A 290 -6.97 0.96 -22.61
CA ASN A 290 -5.60 0.75 -23.02
C ASN A 290 -4.69 1.90 -22.57
N GLU A 291 -3.54 1.60 -21.97
CA GLU A 291 -2.63 2.63 -21.47
C GLU A 291 -1.18 2.45 -21.94
N TRP A 292 -0.43 3.56 -21.93
CA TRP A 292 0.97 3.58 -22.34
C TRP A 292 1.87 3.27 -21.15
N VAL A 293 2.44 2.07 -21.13
CA VAL A 293 3.24 1.53 -20.04
C VAL A 293 4.73 1.55 -20.42
N LYS A 294 5.60 1.88 -19.47
CA LYS A 294 7.06 1.83 -19.65
C LYS A 294 7.58 0.39 -19.79
N ALA A 295 8.47 0.18 -20.75
CA ALA A 295 9.06 -1.11 -21.07
C ALA A 295 9.56 -1.89 -19.84
N GLY A 296 10.26 -1.23 -18.93
CA GLY A 296 10.83 -1.85 -17.72
C GLY A 296 9.83 -2.19 -16.61
N LEU A 297 8.53 -2.02 -16.82
CA LEU A 297 7.49 -2.51 -15.92
C LEU A 297 6.75 -3.74 -16.50
N ILE A 298 6.72 -3.88 -17.83
CA ILE A 298 6.08 -4.99 -18.54
C ILE A 298 6.98 -6.24 -18.43
N ALA A 299 6.39 -7.43 -18.41
CA ALA A 299 7.15 -8.68 -18.45
C ALA A 299 8.05 -8.73 -19.71
N GLU A 300 9.33 -9.06 -19.52
CA GLU A 300 10.34 -9.06 -20.60
C GLU A 300 9.98 -10.01 -21.75
N GLU A 301 9.28 -11.11 -21.43
CA GLU A 301 8.72 -12.07 -22.39
C GLU A 301 7.73 -11.43 -23.37
N LEU A 302 6.69 -10.73 -22.86
CA LEU A 302 5.70 -10.05 -23.70
C LEU A 302 6.35 -9.01 -24.64
N VAL A 303 7.34 -8.29 -24.12
CA VAL A 303 8.11 -7.30 -24.90
C VAL A 303 8.92 -8.00 -25.99
N ARG A 304 9.60 -9.11 -25.66
CA ARG A 304 10.37 -9.92 -26.60
C ARG A 304 9.48 -10.49 -27.70
N ASP A 305 8.32 -11.02 -27.35
CA ASP A 305 7.39 -11.65 -28.29
C ASP A 305 6.82 -10.59 -29.26
N PHE A 306 6.43 -9.42 -28.75
CA PHE A 306 6.03 -8.28 -29.57
C PHE A 306 7.16 -7.76 -30.48
N GLU A 307 8.40 -7.64 -29.98
CA GLU A 307 9.54 -7.20 -30.81
C GLU A 307 10.01 -8.26 -31.82
N ALA A 308 9.73 -9.54 -31.57
CA ALA A 308 9.90 -10.63 -32.53
C ALA A 308 8.79 -10.66 -33.60
N GLY A 309 7.71 -9.90 -33.42
CA GLY A 309 6.53 -9.93 -34.29
C GLY A 309 5.70 -11.19 -34.14
N LEU A 310 5.72 -11.82 -32.96
CA LEU A 310 4.87 -12.97 -32.65
C LEU A 310 3.44 -12.47 -32.38
N GLU A 311 2.53 -12.85 -33.27
CA GLU A 311 1.11 -12.53 -33.16
C GLU A 311 0.43 -13.57 -32.26
N TYR A 312 -0.26 -13.13 -31.19
CA TYR A 312 -1.04 -14.04 -30.34
C TYR A 312 -2.34 -14.49 -31.04
N ALA A 313 -2.21 -15.42 -31.98
CA ALA A 313 -3.33 -16.08 -32.64
C ALA A 313 -4.01 -17.09 -31.70
N VAL A 314 -5.35 -17.17 -31.73
CA VAL A 314 -6.06 -18.19 -30.95
C VAL A 314 -6.07 -19.51 -31.73
N ALA A 315 -5.56 -20.58 -31.13
CA ALA A 315 -5.64 -21.90 -31.70
C ALA A 315 -7.10 -22.41 -31.67
N GLN A 316 -7.67 -22.70 -32.84
CA GLN A 316 -8.97 -23.37 -32.95
C GLN A 316 -8.87 -24.85 -32.55
N GLY A 317 -7.70 -25.47 -32.77
CA GLY A 317 -7.43 -26.84 -32.32
C GLY A 317 -6.19 -27.46 -32.98
N VAL A 318 -5.70 -28.53 -32.39
CA VAL A 318 -4.62 -29.36 -32.96
C VAL A 318 -5.20 -30.38 -33.93
N MET A 319 -4.62 -30.46 -35.14
CA MET A 319 -5.07 -31.28 -36.26
C MET A 319 -4.15 -32.49 -36.52
N GLY A 320 -2.93 -32.50 -35.98
CA GLY A 320 -1.93 -33.52 -36.23
C GLY A 320 -0.72 -33.37 -35.32
N LYS A 321 0.12 -34.41 -35.24
CA LYS A 321 1.42 -34.38 -34.55
C LYS A 321 2.50 -35.06 -35.38
N ARG A 322 3.73 -34.56 -35.31
CA ARG A 322 4.94 -35.14 -35.91
C ARG A 322 6.13 -34.97 -34.99
N THR A 323 7.21 -35.67 -35.28
CA THR A 323 8.53 -35.38 -34.71
C THR A 323 9.27 -34.52 -35.74
N GLY A 324 9.71 -33.33 -35.33
CA GLY A 324 10.51 -32.43 -36.18
C GLY A 324 11.94 -32.96 -36.38
N ASP A 325 12.67 -32.33 -37.30
CA ASP A 325 14.04 -32.77 -37.67
C ASP A 325 15.04 -32.68 -36.49
N ASP A 326 14.76 -31.80 -35.52
CA ASP A 326 15.52 -31.63 -34.28
C ASP A 326 15.19 -32.69 -33.20
N GLY A 327 14.23 -33.59 -33.46
CA GLY A 327 13.79 -34.65 -32.55
C GLY A 327 12.71 -34.25 -31.54
N ASN A 328 12.32 -32.97 -31.53
CA ASN A 328 11.23 -32.45 -30.70
C ASN A 328 9.85 -32.76 -31.32
N MET A 329 8.79 -32.72 -30.50
CA MET A 329 7.42 -32.91 -30.97
C MET A 329 6.85 -31.58 -31.49
N GLU A 330 6.23 -31.65 -32.65
CA GLU A 330 5.55 -30.55 -33.31
C GLU A 330 4.09 -30.91 -33.58
N TYR A 331 3.20 -29.95 -33.40
CA TYR A 331 1.76 -30.09 -33.58
C TYR A 331 1.28 -29.20 -34.72
N LEU A 332 0.40 -29.74 -35.58
CA LEU A 332 -0.23 -28.99 -36.65
C LEU A 332 -1.41 -28.22 -36.06
N VAL A 333 -1.21 -26.94 -35.78
CA VAL A 333 -2.23 -26.07 -35.16
C VAL A 333 -3.05 -25.41 -36.25
N LYS A 334 -4.38 -25.53 -36.14
CA LYS A 334 -5.30 -24.69 -36.91
C LYS A 334 -5.66 -23.47 -36.07
N TRP A 335 -5.50 -22.29 -36.63
CA TRP A 335 -5.78 -21.01 -35.98
C TRP A 335 -7.20 -20.52 -36.28
N THR A 336 -7.68 -19.55 -35.51
CA THR A 336 -8.94 -18.83 -35.80
C THR A 336 -8.82 -17.86 -36.96
N ASP A 337 -7.64 -17.24 -37.12
CA ASP A 337 -7.43 -16.08 -37.99
C ASP A 337 -6.46 -16.36 -39.16
N ILE A 338 -5.96 -17.59 -39.27
CA ILE A 338 -5.10 -18.06 -40.37
C ILE A 338 -5.79 -19.27 -41.02
N ASP A 339 -6.07 -19.16 -42.33
CA ASP A 339 -6.75 -20.22 -43.11
C ASP A 339 -5.92 -21.51 -43.23
N GLU A 340 -4.58 -21.40 -43.23
CA GLU A 340 -3.64 -22.52 -43.30
C GLU A 340 -3.12 -22.89 -41.90
N ALA A 341 -3.13 -24.19 -41.59
CA ALA A 341 -2.60 -24.71 -40.33
C ALA A 341 -1.06 -24.78 -40.36
N THR A 342 -0.39 -24.33 -39.30
CA THR A 342 1.07 -24.31 -39.19
C THR A 342 1.59 -25.38 -38.22
N TRP A 343 2.83 -25.81 -38.41
CA TRP A 343 3.50 -26.74 -37.51
C TRP A 343 4.23 -25.95 -36.43
N GLU A 344 3.77 -26.05 -35.19
CA GLU A 344 4.34 -25.39 -34.02
C GLU A 344 5.03 -26.39 -33.09
N PRO A 345 6.10 -26.00 -32.38
CA PRO A 345 6.68 -26.82 -31.32
C PRO A 345 5.70 -26.96 -30.14
N GLU A 346 5.80 -28.06 -29.39
CA GLU A 346 4.98 -28.33 -28.19
C GLU A 346 4.88 -27.15 -27.19
N GLU A 347 5.95 -26.37 -27.06
CA GLU A 347 6.06 -25.20 -26.18
C GLU A 347 5.12 -24.04 -26.57
N ASN A 348 4.73 -23.95 -27.85
CA ASN A 348 3.88 -22.87 -28.40
C ASN A 348 2.38 -23.22 -28.43
N VAL A 349 2.00 -24.44 -28.04
CA VAL A 349 0.64 -24.96 -28.21
C VAL A 349 -0.02 -25.19 -26.86
N ASP A 350 -1.28 -24.76 -26.74
CA ASP A 350 -2.04 -24.92 -25.49
C ASP A 350 -2.10 -26.41 -25.07
N PRO A 351 -1.62 -26.77 -23.86
CA PRO A 351 -1.55 -28.15 -23.41
C PRO A 351 -2.93 -28.83 -23.30
N ASP A 352 -4.01 -28.08 -23.07
CA ASP A 352 -5.36 -28.64 -23.06
C ASP A 352 -5.83 -29.00 -24.49
N LEU A 353 -5.39 -28.27 -25.53
CA LEU A 353 -5.65 -28.61 -26.93
C LEU A 353 -4.83 -29.83 -27.39
N ILE A 354 -3.56 -29.93 -26.98
CA ILE A 354 -2.72 -31.12 -27.21
C ILE A 354 -3.41 -32.34 -26.61
N LYS A 355 -3.79 -32.25 -25.33
CA LYS A 355 -4.45 -33.33 -24.60
C LYS A 355 -5.78 -33.74 -25.24
N ALA A 356 -6.62 -32.79 -25.64
CA ALA A 356 -7.88 -33.09 -26.33
C ALA A 356 -7.67 -33.79 -27.68
N PHE A 357 -6.59 -33.46 -28.40
CA PHE A 357 -6.22 -34.16 -29.63
C PHE A 357 -5.72 -35.59 -29.35
N GLU A 358 -4.90 -35.81 -28.32
CA GLU A 358 -4.42 -37.14 -27.94
C GLU A 358 -5.54 -38.05 -27.43
N GLU A 359 -6.46 -37.53 -26.64
CA GLU A 359 -7.63 -38.27 -26.14
C GLU A 359 -8.57 -38.69 -27.29
N ASN A 360 -8.77 -37.83 -28.30
CA ASN A 360 -9.52 -38.18 -29.50
C ASN A 360 -8.76 -39.18 -30.41
N GLY A 361 -7.44 -39.03 -30.56
CA GLY A 361 -6.62 -39.96 -31.35
C GLY A 361 -6.53 -41.37 -30.74
N ALA A 362 -6.60 -41.48 -29.41
CA ALA A 362 -6.68 -42.76 -28.71
C ALA A 362 -8.02 -43.50 -28.94
N ALA A 363 -9.11 -42.78 -29.22
CA ALA A 363 -10.41 -43.38 -29.48
C ALA A 363 -10.47 -44.12 -30.83
N ASP A 364 -9.82 -43.61 -31.87
CA ASP A 364 -9.84 -44.19 -33.22
C ASP A 364 -9.04 -45.51 -33.29
N LEU A 365 -7.94 -45.61 -32.55
CA LEU A 365 -7.15 -46.85 -32.42
C LEU A 365 -7.84 -47.94 -31.58
N GLY A 366 -8.91 -47.61 -30.84
CA GLY A 366 -9.71 -48.58 -30.08
C GLY A 366 -10.70 -49.39 -30.94
N ALA A 367 -10.98 -48.95 -32.18
CA ALA A 367 -12.09 -49.47 -32.98
C ALA A 367 -11.74 -50.59 -33.98
N HIS A 368 -10.58 -51.24 -33.84
CA HIS A 368 -10.09 -52.24 -34.83
C HIS A 368 -9.64 -53.60 -34.26
N VAL A 369 -10.01 -53.94 -33.01
CA VAL A 369 -9.62 -55.23 -32.38
C VAL A 369 -10.79 -55.97 -31.72
N GLU A 370 -11.96 -56.02 -32.36
CA GLU A 370 -12.98 -57.07 -32.11
C GLU A 370 -13.62 -57.53 -33.42
N GLY A 371 -13.08 -58.60 -34.03
CA GLY A 371 -13.53 -59.03 -35.37
C GLY A 371 -12.81 -60.23 -35.98
N GLY A 372 -12.59 -61.30 -35.21
CA GLY A 372 -12.00 -62.54 -35.74
C GLY A 372 -12.20 -63.72 -34.79
N SER A 373 -13.13 -64.62 -35.15
CA SER A 373 -13.43 -65.88 -34.44
C SER A 373 -12.45 -67.00 -34.78
#